data_AF-A0A7S1CMY0-F1
#
_entry.id   AF-A0A7S1CMY0-F1
#
_cell.length_a   1.000
_cell.length_b   1.000
_cell.length_c   1.000
_cell.angle_alpha   90.00
_cell.angle_beta   90.00
_cell.angle_gamma   90.00
#
_symmetry.space_group_name_H-M   'P 1'
#
loop_
_entity.id
_entity.type
_entity.pdbx_description
1 polymer ?
#
loop_
_entity_poly.entity_id
_entity_poly.type
_entity_poly.pdbx_seq_one_letter_code
_entity_poly.pdbx_strand_id
1 'polypeptide(L)'
;WGCRPRAGAPAVMALRGAKKVMSRSSEYKPDGLTERLVAYEVDSKDTLQELLESQMPLLTRPDGYGVTLFVYSALLTRGVGGRDTVESDMDRGFGEEPKLIGAHNYATQEMVNLLLCGVAHSQVFNGERTLGDEGGTD
;
A
#
# COMPACT_ATOMS: atom_id res chain seq x y z
N TRP A 1 11.30 -7.26 4.55
CA TRP A 1 9.99 -6.86 4.03
C TRP A 1 8.96 -7.19 5.10
N GLY A 2 8.28 -6.18 5.64
CA GLY A 2 7.29 -6.33 6.73
C GLY A 2 5.83 -6.33 6.27
N CYS A 3 5.59 -6.07 4.97
CA CYS A 3 4.25 -6.14 4.39
C CYS A 3 3.74 -7.58 4.46
N ARG A 4 2.72 -7.84 5.28
CA ARG A 4 2.11 -9.17 5.39
C ARG A 4 1.13 -9.34 4.24
N PRO A 5 1.37 -10.30 3.33
CA PRO A 5 0.33 -10.69 2.39
C PRO A 5 -0.92 -11.13 3.15
N ARG A 6 -2.06 -11.13 2.47
CA ARG A 6 -3.25 -11.84 2.96
C ARG A 6 -2.86 -13.29 3.29
N ALA A 7 -3.52 -13.91 4.26
CA ALA A 7 -3.18 -15.28 4.67
C ALA A 7 -3.19 -16.23 3.45
N GLY A 8 -2.02 -16.81 3.14
CA GLY A 8 -1.85 -17.70 1.98
C GLY A 8 -1.72 -17.02 0.61
N ALA A 9 -1.60 -15.68 0.55
CA ALA A 9 -1.37 -14.94 -0.70
C ALA A 9 0.13 -14.63 -0.92
N PRO A 10 0.57 -14.48 -2.19
CA PRO A 10 1.93 -14.05 -2.51
C PRO A 10 2.20 -12.60 -2.10
N ALA A 11 3.48 -12.26 -1.95
CA ALA A 11 3.89 -10.85 -2.00
C ALA A 11 3.81 -10.35 -3.44
N VAL A 12 3.59 -9.05 -3.63
CA VAL A 12 3.51 -8.43 -4.94
C VAL A 12 4.57 -7.37 -5.10
N MET A 13 5.38 -7.48 -6.15
CA MET A 13 6.32 -6.45 -6.57
C MET A 13 5.81 -5.76 -7.84
N ALA A 14 5.54 -4.46 -7.73
CA ALA A 14 5.10 -3.63 -8.83
C ALA A 14 6.31 -3.01 -9.53
N LEU A 15 6.38 -3.16 -10.85
CA LEU A 15 7.42 -2.62 -11.70
C LEU A 15 6.83 -1.88 -12.90
N ARG A 16 7.61 -0.98 -13.48
CA ARG A 16 7.24 -0.29 -14.71
C ARG A 16 7.68 -1.13 -15.92
N GLY A 17 6.71 -1.67 -16.65
CA GLY A 17 6.93 -2.40 -17.89
C GLY A 17 7.23 -1.50 -19.10
N ALA A 18 7.81 -2.12 -20.13
CA ALA A 18 8.08 -1.45 -21.41
C ALA A 18 6.83 -1.26 -22.28
N LYS A 19 5.81 -2.11 -22.10
CA LYS A 19 4.56 -2.08 -22.87
C LYS A 19 3.47 -1.36 -22.11
N LYS A 20 2.60 -0.65 -22.83
CA LYS A 20 1.35 -0.14 -22.27
C LYS A 20 0.34 -1.29 -22.20
N VAL A 21 -0.22 -1.51 -21.02
CA VAL A 21 -1.21 -2.56 -20.73
C VAL A 21 -2.61 -1.99 -20.53
N MET A 22 -2.71 -0.67 -20.29
CA MET A 22 -3.98 0.03 -20.15
C MET A 22 -4.07 1.20 -21.15
N SER A 23 -5.28 1.51 -21.59
CA SER A 23 -5.56 2.62 -22.50
C SER A 23 -6.33 3.74 -21.80
N ARG A 24 -6.30 4.95 -22.39
CA ARG A 24 -7.10 6.09 -21.92
C ARG A 24 -8.58 5.71 -21.91
N SER A 25 -9.31 6.14 -20.87
CA SER A 25 -10.76 6.06 -20.78
C SER A 25 -11.36 7.38 -20.30
N SER A 26 -12.68 7.44 -20.14
CA SER A 26 -13.36 8.57 -19.47
C SER A 26 -13.01 8.66 -17.99
N GLU A 27 -12.70 7.53 -17.36
CA GLU A 27 -12.41 7.42 -15.92
C GLU A 27 -10.91 7.51 -15.60
N TYR A 28 -10.05 7.33 -16.61
CA TYR A 28 -8.60 7.31 -16.43
C TYR A 28 -7.87 8.18 -17.44
N LYS A 29 -7.05 9.10 -16.91
CA LYS A 29 -6.10 9.92 -17.67
C LYS A 29 -4.70 9.31 -17.54
N PRO A 30 -4.02 8.96 -18.66
CA PRO A 30 -2.66 8.43 -18.63
C PRO A 30 -1.67 9.34 -17.88
N ASP A 31 -0.90 8.74 -16.99
CA ASP A 31 0.07 9.43 -16.11
C ASP A 31 1.54 9.05 -16.42
N GLY A 32 1.78 8.09 -17.32
CA GLY A 32 3.12 7.66 -17.74
C GLY A 32 3.65 6.45 -16.96
N LEU A 33 2.97 6.06 -15.88
CA LEU A 33 3.34 4.96 -14.98
C LEU A 33 2.26 3.89 -14.95
N THR A 34 1.03 4.22 -14.55
CA THR A 34 -0.03 3.27 -14.24
C THR A 34 -0.41 2.46 -15.49
N GLU A 35 -0.37 3.07 -16.67
CA GLU A 35 -0.67 2.36 -17.91
C GLU A 35 0.39 1.33 -18.33
N ARG A 36 1.52 1.28 -17.61
CA ARG A 36 2.66 0.38 -17.84
C ARG A 36 2.97 -0.48 -16.62
N LEU A 37 2.14 -0.45 -15.59
CA LEU A 37 2.39 -1.18 -14.35
C LEU A 37 2.33 -2.70 -14.61
N VAL A 38 3.31 -3.43 -14.10
CA VAL A 38 3.35 -4.90 -14.12
C VAL A 38 3.51 -5.37 -12.68
N ALA A 39 2.66 -6.28 -12.25
CA ALA A 39 2.69 -6.89 -10.93
C ALA A 39 3.31 -8.28 -11.02
N TYR A 40 4.34 -8.54 -10.20
CA TYR A 40 4.97 -9.84 -10.04
C TYR A 40 4.55 -10.43 -8.71
N GLU A 41 3.87 -11.56 -8.73
CA GLU A 41 3.56 -12.35 -7.54
C GLU A 41 4.77 -13.18 -7.15
N VAL A 42 5.13 -13.16 -5.87
CA VAL A 42 6.32 -13.79 -5.32
C VAL A 42 5.98 -14.52 -4.03
N ASP A 43 6.13 -15.84 -4.06
CA ASP A 43 5.77 -16.73 -2.94
C ASP A 43 6.89 -16.93 -1.91
N SER A 44 8.11 -16.48 -2.21
CA SER A 44 9.27 -16.68 -1.34
C SER A 44 9.99 -15.36 -1.06
N LYS A 45 10.50 -15.24 0.17
CA LYS A 45 11.30 -14.10 0.58
C LYS A 45 12.60 -14.00 -0.22
N ASP A 46 13.23 -15.14 -0.53
CA ASP A 46 14.52 -15.19 -1.21
C ASP A 46 14.37 -14.71 -2.66
N THR A 47 13.35 -15.20 -3.38
CA THR A 47 13.02 -14.73 -4.73
C THR A 47 12.68 -13.24 -4.74
N LEU A 48 11.95 -12.76 -3.73
CA LEU A 48 11.63 -11.33 -3.63
C LEU A 48 12.89 -10.50 -3.41
N GLN A 49 13.83 -10.99 -2.60
CA GLN A 49 15.11 -10.32 -2.34
C GLN A 49 15.96 -10.27 -3.61
N GLU A 50 16.12 -11.39 -4.32
CA GLU A 50 16.84 -11.44 -5.60
C GLU A 50 16.23 -10.48 -6.63
N LEU A 51 14.90 -10.46 -6.73
CA LEU A 51 14.19 -9.54 -7.63
C LEU A 51 14.43 -8.09 -7.22
N LEU A 52 14.29 -7.74 -5.94
CA LEU A 52 14.56 -6.39 -5.43
C LEU A 52 15.98 -5.93 -5.73
N GLU A 53 16.98 -6.77 -5.47
CA GLU A 53 18.39 -6.48 -5.74
C GLU A 53 18.63 -6.24 -7.22
N SER A 54 18.05 -7.08 -8.10
CA SER A 54 18.17 -6.93 -9.56
C SER A 54 17.54 -5.63 -10.09
N GLN A 55 16.46 -5.17 -9.45
CA GLN A 55 15.70 -3.98 -9.88
C GLN A 55 16.12 -2.70 -9.16
N MET A 56 17.02 -2.79 -8.18
CA MET A 56 17.45 -1.66 -7.36
C MET A 56 17.95 -0.45 -8.17
N PRO A 57 18.72 -0.62 -9.28
CA PRO A 57 19.15 0.52 -10.09
C PRO A 57 17.99 1.29 -10.74
N LEU A 58 16.88 0.61 -11.05
CA LEU A 58 15.69 1.24 -11.61
C LEU A 58 14.83 1.90 -10.53
N LEU A 59 14.72 1.25 -9.36
CA LEU A 59 13.95 1.75 -8.23
C LEU A 59 14.60 2.97 -7.57
N THR A 60 15.93 3.09 -7.61
CA THR A 60 16.66 4.21 -6.98
C THR A 60 16.99 5.35 -7.95
N ARG A 61 16.52 5.27 -9.20
CA ARG A 61 16.81 6.28 -10.22
C ARG A 61 16.18 7.63 -9.85
N PRO A 62 16.93 8.76 -9.87
CA PRO A 62 16.43 10.06 -9.39
C PRO A 62 15.20 10.60 -10.14
N ASP A 63 15.09 10.31 -11.44
CA ASP A 63 13.98 10.67 -12.32
C ASP A 63 12.98 9.49 -12.50
N GLY A 64 13.05 8.50 -11.61
CA GLY A 64 12.25 7.29 -11.64
C GLY A 64 10.96 7.39 -10.83
N TYR A 65 10.22 6.29 -10.83
CA TYR A 65 8.97 6.13 -10.07
C TYR A 65 9.17 5.24 -8.83
N GLY A 66 10.39 5.16 -8.30
CA GLY A 66 10.78 4.19 -7.28
C GLY A 66 9.87 4.15 -6.07
N VAL A 67 9.62 5.31 -5.46
CA VAL A 67 8.73 5.44 -4.30
C VAL A 67 7.30 5.04 -4.66
N THR A 68 6.78 5.48 -5.81
CA THR A 68 5.42 5.14 -6.26
C THR A 68 5.27 3.64 -6.54
N LEU A 69 6.26 3.01 -7.18
CA LEU A 69 6.29 1.56 -7.41
C LEU A 69 6.37 0.78 -6.10
N PHE A 70 7.13 1.26 -5.13
CA PHE A 70 7.19 0.66 -3.80
C PHE A 70 5.84 0.74 -3.08
N VAL A 71 5.16 1.89 -3.14
CA VAL A 71 3.80 2.05 -2.60
C VAL A 71 2.82 1.10 -3.29
N TYR A 72 2.83 1.00 -4.62
CA TYR A 72 2.00 0.03 -5.35
C TYR A 72 2.28 -1.41 -4.93
N SER A 73 3.55 -1.77 -4.71
CA SER A 73 3.94 -3.11 -4.24
C SER A 73 3.32 -3.43 -2.87
N ALA A 74 3.38 -2.49 -1.92
CA ALA A 74 2.78 -2.65 -0.61
C ALA A 74 1.24 -2.75 -0.67
N LEU A 75 0.59 -1.88 -1.45
CA LEU A 75 -0.86 -1.89 -1.66
C LEU A 75 -1.35 -3.21 -2.25
N LEU A 76 -0.69 -3.70 -3.31
CA LEU A 76 -1.08 -4.93 -3.97
C LEU A 76 -0.78 -6.17 -3.11
N THR A 77 0.30 -6.14 -2.31
CA THR A 77 0.58 -7.22 -1.36
C THR A 77 -0.47 -7.30 -0.26
N ARG A 78 -0.85 -6.17 0.34
CA ARG A 78 -1.90 -6.13 1.37
C ARG A 78 -3.28 -6.46 0.77
N GLY A 79 -3.56 -5.96 -0.43
CA GLY A 79 -4.78 -6.19 -1.20
C GLY A 79 -5.64 -4.94 -1.34
N VAL A 80 -6.17 -4.72 -2.55
CA VAL A 80 -7.03 -3.57 -2.89
C VAL A 80 -8.49 -3.96 -3.19
N GLY A 81 -8.84 -5.25 -3.04
CA GLY A 81 -10.20 -5.74 -3.23
C GLY A 81 -10.48 -7.04 -2.47
N GLY A 82 -11.73 -7.25 -2.05
CA GLY A 82 -12.15 -8.39 -1.23
C GLY A 82 -12.39 -8.04 0.24
N ARG A 83 -12.27 -9.03 1.14
CA ARG A 83 -12.53 -8.86 2.59
C ARG A 83 -11.31 -8.39 3.40
N ASP A 84 -10.10 -8.78 3.00
CA ASP A 84 -8.85 -8.41 3.66
C ASP A 84 -8.11 -7.42 2.76
N THR A 85 -8.34 -6.13 2.95
CA THR A 85 -7.81 -5.07 2.08
C THR A 85 -7.15 -3.98 2.91
N VAL A 86 -6.38 -3.13 2.23
CA VAL A 86 -5.85 -1.90 2.80
C VAL A 86 -6.96 -1.05 3.43
N GLU A 87 -8.12 -0.93 2.78
CA GLU A 87 -9.24 -0.14 3.31
C GLU A 87 -9.85 -0.75 4.58
N SER A 88 -9.91 -2.08 4.69
CA SER A 88 -10.43 -2.76 5.90
C SER A 88 -9.51 -2.62 7.12
N ASP A 89 -8.27 -2.16 6.94
CA ASP A 89 -7.34 -1.90 8.04
C ASP A 89 -7.63 -0.56 8.74
N MET A 90 -8.32 0.34 8.03
CA MET A 90 -8.49 1.73 8.42
C MET A 90 -9.78 1.93 9.21
N ASP A 91 -9.73 2.84 10.18
CA ASP A 91 -10.92 3.25 10.90
C ASP A 91 -11.77 4.15 9.99
N ARG A 92 -13.07 3.86 9.89
CA ARG A 92 -14.03 4.76 9.26
C ARG A 92 -14.45 5.82 10.27
N GLY A 93 -13.86 7.01 10.18
CA GLY A 93 -14.26 8.16 10.99
C GLY A 93 -15.73 8.57 10.73
N PHE A 94 -16.30 9.39 11.61
CA PHE A 94 -17.67 9.89 11.47
C PHE A 94 -17.82 10.75 10.20
N GLY A 95 -18.16 10.12 9.08
CA GLY A 95 -18.50 10.78 7.81
C GLY A 95 -17.36 10.98 6.82
N GLU A 96 -16.16 10.45 7.09
CA GLU A 96 -15.03 10.53 6.15
C GLU A 96 -14.66 9.17 5.58
N GLU A 97 -14.44 9.13 4.26
CA GLU A 97 -13.89 7.94 3.60
C GLU A 97 -12.41 7.76 3.97
N PRO A 98 -11.95 6.51 4.18
CA PRO A 98 -10.55 6.23 4.44
C PRO A 98 -9.66 6.71 3.29
N LYS A 99 -8.54 7.37 3.62
CA LYS A 99 -7.61 7.93 2.64
C LYS A 99 -6.17 7.63 3.05
N LEU A 100 -5.36 7.26 2.07
CA LEU A 100 -3.91 7.06 2.25
C LEU A 100 -3.10 8.34 1.99
N ILE A 101 -3.70 9.29 1.27
CA ILE A 101 -3.16 10.61 1.00
C ILE A 101 -4.12 11.63 1.60
N GLY A 102 -3.65 12.36 2.60
CA GLY A 102 -4.42 13.33 3.35
C GLY A 102 -4.34 14.74 2.76
N ALA A 103 -4.66 15.72 3.60
CA ALA A 103 -4.57 17.13 3.24
C ALA A 103 -3.16 17.50 2.74
N HIS A 104 -3.11 18.42 1.78
CA HIS A 104 -1.87 18.91 1.17
C HIS A 104 -0.97 17.82 0.55
N ASN A 105 -1.54 16.67 0.16
CA ASN A 105 -0.84 15.53 -0.43
C ASN A 105 0.17 14.83 0.49
N TYR A 106 0.02 14.96 1.81
CA TYR A 106 0.82 14.21 2.76
C TYR A 106 0.35 12.75 2.85
N ALA A 107 1.30 11.83 3.03
CA ALA A 107 0.99 10.46 3.41
C ALA A 107 0.27 10.46 4.78
N THR A 108 -0.83 9.71 4.90
CA THR A 108 -1.51 9.56 6.19
C THR A 108 -0.80 8.55 7.08
N GLN A 109 -1.20 8.45 8.35
CA GLN A 109 -0.64 7.47 9.28
C GLN A 109 -0.86 6.04 8.78
N GLU A 110 -2.00 5.78 8.13
CA GLU A 110 -2.35 4.50 7.52
C GLU A 110 -1.36 4.13 6.41
N MET A 111 -0.99 5.08 5.54
CA MET A 111 0.05 4.86 4.53
C MET A 111 1.41 4.56 5.18
N VAL A 112 1.78 5.31 6.21
CA VAL A 112 3.05 5.09 6.93
C VAL A 112 3.06 3.69 7.58
N ASN A 113 1.97 3.32 8.26
CA ASN A 113 1.81 2.01 8.91
C ASN A 113 1.77 0.87 7.89
N LEU A 114 1.16 1.06 6.72
CA LEU A 114 1.21 0.08 5.64
C LEU A 114 2.66 -0.21 5.22
N LEU A 115 3.48 0.82 5.05
CA LEU A 115 4.87 0.66 4.60
C LEU A 115 5.77 0.06 5.69
N LEU A 116 5.57 0.42 6.96
CA LEU A 116 6.40 -0.05 8.07
C LEU A 116 5.96 -1.40 8.63
N CYS A 117 4.66 -1.58 8.83
CA CYS A 117 4.07 -2.70 9.56
C CYS A 117 3.32 -3.67 8.64
N GLY A 118 3.04 -3.27 7.40
CA GLY A 118 2.32 -4.11 6.45
C GLY A 118 0.82 -4.09 6.53
N VAL A 119 0.27 -3.24 7.39
CA VAL A 119 -1.17 -3.11 7.67
C VAL A 119 -1.46 -1.63 7.86
N ALA A 120 -2.51 -1.13 7.24
CA ALA A 120 -2.82 0.30 7.18
C ALA A 120 -3.66 0.78 8.38
N HIS A 121 -3.26 0.45 9.60
CA HIS A 121 -4.01 0.85 10.80
C HIS A 121 -3.99 2.37 11.02
N SER A 122 -5.15 2.93 11.37
CA SER A 122 -5.30 4.35 11.72
C SER A 122 -4.67 4.72 13.06
N GLN A 123 -4.47 3.73 13.92
CA GLN A 123 -3.95 3.93 15.27
C GLN A 123 -2.70 3.10 15.53
N VAL A 124 -1.79 3.66 16.32
CA VAL A 124 -0.49 3.05 16.65
C VAL A 124 -0.52 2.20 17.92
N PHE A 125 -1.70 1.97 18.50
CA PHE A 125 -1.84 1.20 19.73
C PHE A 125 -1.73 -0.30 19.43
N ASN A 126 -1.04 -1.03 20.29
CA ASN A 126 -0.82 -2.47 20.24
C ASN A 126 -2.05 -3.31 20.65
N GLY A 127 -3.26 -2.86 20.32
CA GLY A 127 -4.51 -3.62 20.52
C GLY A 127 -5.23 -3.41 21.85
N GLU A 128 -4.71 -2.60 22.78
CA GLU A 128 -5.45 -2.20 23.99
C GLU A 128 -5.61 -0.68 24.06
N ARG A 129 -6.80 -0.20 23.69
CA ARG A 129 -7.24 1.12 24.10
C ARG A 129 -8.62 0.99 24.74
N THR A 130 -8.64 0.78 26.05
CA THR A 130 -9.85 1.02 26.84
C THR A 130 -10.04 2.53 26.88
N LEU A 131 -10.89 3.07 26.01
CA LEU A 131 -11.40 4.43 26.20
C LEU A 131 -12.10 4.42 27.56
N GLY A 132 -11.59 5.23 28.49
CA GLY A 132 -12.00 5.21 29.88
C GLY A 132 -13.52 5.29 30.01
N ASP A 133 -14.03 4.54 30.98
CA ASP A 133 -15.36 4.73 31.50
C ASP A 133 -15.42 6.17 32.04
N GLU A 134 -15.91 7.12 31.23
CA GLU A 134 -16.35 8.44 31.70
C GLU A 134 -17.64 8.24 32.51
N GLY A 135 -17.54 7.47 33.58
CA GLY A 135 -18.48 7.43 34.68
C GLY A 135 -18.33 8.72 35.46
N GLY A 136 -18.92 9.79 34.92
CA GLY A 136 -19.30 10.94 35.73
C GLY A 136 -20.21 10.45 36.86
N THR A 137 -19.70 10.51 38.08
CA THR A 137 -20.54 10.48 39.27
C THR A 137 -20.68 11.91 39.76
N ASP A 138 -21.92 12.41 39.66
CA ASP A 138 -22.44 13.58 40.40
C ASP A 138 -22.12 13.52 41.90
#